data_AF-A0A820R7X4-F1
#
_entry.id   AF-A0A820R7X4-F1
#
_cell.length_a   1.000
_cell.length_b   1.000
_cell.length_c   1.000
_cell.angle_alpha   90.00
_cell.angle_beta   90.00
_cell.angle_gamma   90.00
#
_symmetry.space_group_name_H-M   'P 1'
#
loop_
_entity.id
_entity.type
_entity.pdbx_description
1 polymer ?
#
loop_
_entity_poly.entity_id
_entity_poly.type
_entity_poly.pdbx_seq_one_letter_code
_entity_poly.pdbx_strand_id
1 'polypeptide(L)' 'LRPLKSKTAAEVAFNLSDIFTTFGAPAILQSDIGREFVARVIEELALIWKDLKIVHGKPRHP' A
#
# COMPACT_ATOMS: atom_id res chain seq x y z
N LEU A 1 -10.98 11.73 -4.07
CA LEU A 1 -10.18 10.67 -4.74
C LEU A 1 -10.09 11.00 -6.22
N ARG A 2 -8.93 10.75 -6.86
CA ARG A 2 -8.71 10.98 -8.29
C ARG A 2 -8.98 9.69 -9.06
N PRO A 3 -9.58 9.73 -10.26
CA PRO A 3 -9.72 8.55 -11.10
C PRO A 3 -8.34 7.99 -11.48
N LEU A 4 -8.22 6.66 -11.48
CA LEU A 4 -7.04 5.98 -12.02
C LEU A 4 -7.06 6.05 -13.55
N LYS A 5 -5.88 6.24 -14.15
CA LYS A 5 -5.66 6.27 -15.60
C LYS A 5 -5.31 4.90 -16.16
N SER A 6 -4.77 4.01 -15.33
CA SER A 6 -4.33 2.66 -15.67
C SER A 6 -4.66 1.68 -14.55
N LYS A 7 -4.73 0.39 -14.89
CA LYS A 7 -4.97 -0.69 -13.92
C LYS A 7 -3.64 -1.28 -13.42
N THR A 8 -2.73 -0.42 -12.97
CA THR A 8 -1.39 -0.83 -12.51
C THR A 8 -1.24 -0.69 -11.00
N ALA A 9 -0.45 -1.57 -10.39
CA ALA A 9 -0.15 -1.49 -8.96
C ALA A 9 0.65 -0.22 -8.62
N ALA A 10 1.57 0.18 -9.50
CA ALA A 10 2.37 1.40 -9.34
C ALA A 10 1.51 2.67 -9.25
N GLU A 11 0.51 2.83 -10.12
CA GLU A 11 -0.38 4.00 -10.05
C GLU A 11 -1.21 4.01 -8.76
N VAL A 12 -1.70 2.84 -8.34
CA VAL A 12 -2.42 2.71 -7.07
C VAL A 12 -1.50 3.08 -5.91
N ALA A 13 -0.27 2.55 -5.87
CA ALA A 13 0.72 2.87 -4.85
C ALA A 13 1.04 4.37 -4.78
N PHE A 14 1.22 5.02 -5.92
CA PHE A 14 1.48 6.46 -5.98
C PHE A 14 0.31 7.29 -5.39
N ASN A 15 -0.92 6.98 -5.79
CA ASN A 15 -2.10 7.67 -5.26
C ASN A 15 -2.33 7.37 -3.77
N LEU A 16 -2.06 6.14 -3.33
CA LEU A 16 -2.14 5.77 -1.91
C LEU A 16 -1.10 6.49 -1.06
N SER A 17 0.12 6.70 -1.59
CA SER A 17 1.16 7.46 -0.89
C SER A 17 0.70 8.89 -0.58
N ASP A 18 0.13 9.59 -1.56
CA ASP A 18 -0.45 10.94 -1.38
C ASP A 18 -1.54 10.95 -0.30
N ILE A 19 -2.43 9.95 -0.32
CA ILE A 19 -3.52 9.81 0.67
C ILE A 19 -2.96 9.54 2.07
N PHE A 20 -2.06 8.56 2.21
CA PHE A 20 -1.51 8.17 3.51
C PHE A 20 -0.67 9.28 4.14
N THR A 21 0.00 10.09 3.33
CA THR A 21 0.88 11.17 3.81
C THR A 21 0.17 12.51 4.00
N THR A 22 -1.13 12.60 3.70
CA THR A 22 -1.92 13.84 3.80
C THR A 22 -1.83 14.49 5.20
N PHE A 23 -1.72 13.69 6.26
CA PHE A 23 -1.58 14.17 7.65
C PHE A 23 -0.21 13.85 8.26
N GLY A 24 0.78 13.55 7.41
CA GLY A 24 2.09 13.03 7.80
C GLY A 24 2.24 11.55 7.50
N ALA A 25 3.49 11.10 7.37
CA ALA A 25 3.82 9.72 7.01
C ALA A 25 3.45 8.74 8.14
N PRO A 26 2.53 7.76 7.91
CA PRO A 26 2.27 6.71 8.89
C PRO A 26 3.53 5.86 9.18
N ALA A 27 3.73 5.52 10.45
CA ALA A 27 4.86 4.67 10.86
C ALA A 27 4.63 3.18 10.52
N ILE A 28 3.38 2.75 10.35
CA ILE A 28 2.98 1.36 10.12
C ILE A 28 1.89 1.33 9.05
N LEU A 29 2.05 0.45 8.07
CA LEU A 29 1.00 0.11 7.11
C LEU A 29 0.59 -1.36 7.26
N GLN A 30 -0.70 -1.60 7.45
CA GLN A 30 -1.27 -2.94 7.60
C GLN A 30 -2.29 -3.23 6.49
N SER A 31 -2.19 -4.41 5.89
CA SER A 31 -3.16 -4.94 4.93
C SER A 31 -3.75 -6.25 5.45
N ASP A 32 -5.07 -6.40 5.31
CA ASP A 32 -5.83 -7.58 5.77
C ASP A 32 -5.96 -8.68 4.68
N ILE A 33 -5.45 -8.44 3.46
CA ILE A 33 -5.70 -9.33 2.31
C ILE A 33 -4.41 -9.68 1.54
N GLY A 34 -4.09 -10.98 1.49
CA GLY A 34 -2.98 -11.58 0.73
C GLY A 34 -3.29 -11.86 -0.75
N ARG A 35 -4.05 -11.00 -1.44
CA ARG A 35 -4.22 -11.13 -2.90
C ARG A 35 -2.97 -10.64 -3.61
N GLU A 36 -2.54 -11.31 -4.68
CA GLU A 36 -1.35 -10.95 -5.47
C GLU A 36 -1.30 -9.46 -5.85
N PHE A 37 -2.45 -8.88 -6.20
CA PHE A 37 -2.52 -7.46 -6.53
C PHE A 37 -2.15 -6.54 -5.34
N VAL A 38 -2.61 -6.88 -4.14
CA VAL A 38 -2.30 -6.10 -2.93
C VAL A 38 -0.83 -6.26 -2.57
N ALA A 39 -0.27 -7.46 -2.70
CA ALA A 39 1.16 -7.68 -2.52
C ALA A 39 2.00 -6.80 -3.46
N ARG A 40 1.63 -6.74 -4.75
CA ARG A 40 2.29 -5.84 -5.73
C ARG A 40 2.16 -4.36 -5.35
N VAL A 41 1.00 -3.91 -4.88
CA VAL A 41 0.83 -2.52 -4.42
C VAL A 41 1.73 -2.21 -3.23
N ILE A 42 1.88 -3.17 -2.30
CA ILE A 42 2.77 -3.03 -1.14
C ILE A 42 4.23 -2.97 -1.56
N GLU A 43 4.66 -3.82 -2.52
CA GLU A 43 6.01 -3.78 -3.09
C GLU A 43 6.31 -2.41 -3.73
N GLU A 44 5.39 -1.90 -4.56
CA GLU A 44 5.52 -0.57 -5.18
C GLU A 44 5.56 0.56 -4.14
N LEU A 45 4.74 0.47 -3.08
CA LEU A 45 4.79 1.42 -1.96
C LEU A 45 6.14 1.41 -1.25
N ALA A 46 6.73 0.24 -1.00
CA ALA A 46 8.05 0.12 -0.39
C ALA A 46 9.17 0.64 -1.30
N LEU A 47 8.97 0.62 -2.63
CA LEU A 47 9.92 1.22 -3.56
C LEU A 47 9.89 2.76 -3.48
N ILE A 48 8.71 3.35 -3.37
CA ILE A 48 8.50 4.81 -3.30
C ILE A 48 8.88 5.35 -1.91
N TRP A 49 8.52 4.62 -0.85
CA TRP A 49 8.67 5.05 0.53
C TRP A 49 9.60 4.13 1.30
N LYS A 50 10.90 4.47 1.28
CA LYS A 50 11.98 3.61 1.80
C LYS A 50 11.93 3.35 3.30
N ASP A 51 11.43 4.30 4.09
CA ASP A 51 11.32 4.16 5.55
C ASP A 51 10.02 3.47 6.01
N LEU A 52 9.19 3.02 5.05
CA LEU A 52 7.91 2.38 5.35
C LEU A 52 8.11 1.03 6.03
N LYS A 53 7.54 0.88 7.23
CA LYS A 53 7.46 -0.43 7.90
C LYS A 53 6.12 -1.09 7.58
N ILE A 54 6.20 -2.24 6.91
CA ILE A 54 5.03 -3.04 6.53
C ILE A 54 4.81 -4.12 7.58
N VAL A 55 3.58 -4.22 8.08
CA VAL A 55 3.16 -5.28 9.00
C VAL A 55 2.11 -6.13 8.29
N HIS A 56 2.42 -7.42 8.12
CA HIS A 56 1.48 -8.40 7.58
C HIS A 56 0.55 -8.88 8.69
N GLY A 57 -0.77 -8.86 8.43
CA GLY A 57 -1.75 -9.41 9.35
C GLY A 57 -1.51 -10.90 9.60
N LYS A 58 -1.84 -11.38 10.81
CA LYS A 58 -1.77 -12.82 11.13
C LYS A 58 -2.80 -13.59 10.29
N PRO A 59 -2.47 -14.82 9.83
CA PRO A 59 -3.46 -15.69 9.21
C PRO A 59 -4.66 -15.86 10.14
N ARG A 60 -5.88 -15.62 9.64
CA ARG A 60 -7.09 -15.98 10.39
C ARG A 60 -7.25 -17.49 10.31
N HIS A 61 -7.29 -18.16 11.45
CA HIS A 61 -7.73 -19.55 11.52
C HIS A 61 -9.23 -19.62 11.21
N PRO A 62 -9.71 -20.68 10.51
CA PRO A 62 -11.14 -20.90 10.28
C PRO A 62 -11.92 -21.13 11.58
#